data_AF-A0A536LEW4-F1
#
_entry.id   AF-A0A536LEW4-F1
#
_cell.length_a   1.000
_cell.length_b   1.000
_cell.length_c   1.000
_cell.angle_alpha   90.00
_cell.angle_beta   90.00
_cell.angle_gamma   90.00
#
_symmetry.space_group_name_H-M   'P 1'
#
loop_
_entity.id
_entity.type
_entity.pdbx_description
1 polymer ?
#
loop_
_entity_poly.entity_id
_entity_poly.type
_entity_poly.pdbx_seq_one_letter_code
_entity_poly.pdbx_strand_id
1 'polypeptide(L)'
;MARLAPTSKPPRTAPRLPQGLIDELERRHAGMARHMARAVVTLVRWDASTGLPPQRDAIVRACEAGLDLFMATAREARPATQEELRRVAQLGILQARSSQSVEPILSAYRMAARVAWDEILRAWRGHPEATPEAIMLVANYVFAALDQVAAEVTKTYL
;
A
#
# COMPACT_ATOMS: atom_id res chain seq x y z
N MET A 1 -32.69 -34.62 -1.29
CA MET A 1 -31.26 -34.74 -1.64
C MET A 1 -30.84 -33.53 -2.47
N ALA A 2 -29.65 -32.98 -2.19
CA ALA A 2 -28.90 -31.93 -2.90
C ALA A 2 -29.49 -30.49 -2.84
N ARG A 3 -28.73 -29.41 -2.65
CA ARG A 3 -27.32 -29.13 -2.98
C ARG A 3 -26.61 -28.38 -1.84
N LEU A 4 -25.43 -28.87 -1.46
CA LEU A 4 -24.47 -28.10 -0.68
C LEU A 4 -23.87 -27.00 -1.57
N ALA A 5 -23.87 -25.77 -1.06
CA ALA A 5 -23.20 -24.62 -1.65
C ALA A 5 -21.70 -24.92 -1.84
N PRO A 6 -21.05 -24.38 -2.90
CA PRO A 6 -19.63 -24.61 -3.12
C PRO A 6 -18.84 -24.09 -1.92
N THR A 7 -18.09 -25.00 -1.30
CA THR A 7 -17.11 -24.72 -0.26
C THR A 7 -16.21 -23.57 -0.72
N SER A 8 -16.22 -22.50 0.06
CA SER A 8 -15.31 -21.36 -0.05
C SER A 8 -13.88 -21.87 -0.24
N LYS A 9 -13.29 -21.55 -1.40
CA LYS A 9 -11.89 -21.82 -1.72
C LYS A 9 -11.02 -21.39 -0.52
N PRO A 10 -10.10 -22.23 -0.04
CA PRO A 10 -9.18 -21.82 1.02
C PRO A 10 -8.48 -20.53 0.57
N PRO A 11 -8.17 -19.60 1.51
CA PRO A 11 -7.44 -18.39 1.16
C PRO A 11 -6.15 -18.82 0.47
N ARG A 12 -6.05 -18.48 -0.81
CA ARG A 12 -4.95 -18.89 -1.67
C ARG A 12 -3.70 -18.21 -1.10
N THR A 13 -2.84 -18.98 -0.44
CA THR A 13 -1.59 -18.49 0.14
C THR A 13 -0.84 -17.69 -0.92
N ALA A 14 -0.48 -16.45 -0.61
CA ALA A 14 0.26 -15.62 -1.56
C ALA A 14 1.66 -16.23 -1.73
N PRO A 15 2.30 -16.12 -2.91
CA PRO A 15 3.66 -16.62 -3.06
C PRO A 15 4.60 -15.81 -2.16
N ARG A 16 5.53 -16.45 -1.46
CA ARG A 16 6.44 -15.76 -0.52
C ARG A 16 7.43 -14.86 -1.28
N LEU A 17 7.65 -13.65 -0.77
CA LEU A 17 8.74 -12.81 -1.25
C LEU A 17 10.10 -13.38 -0.82
N PRO A 18 11.17 -13.15 -1.61
CA PRO A 18 12.52 -13.56 -1.22
C PRO A 18 12.95 -12.91 0.11
N GLN A 19 13.57 -13.69 0.99
CA GLN A 19 13.91 -13.21 2.34
C GLN A 19 14.93 -12.07 2.29
N GLY A 20 15.91 -12.13 1.37
CA GLY A 20 16.90 -11.06 1.22
C GLY A 20 16.27 -9.72 0.87
N LEU A 21 15.15 -9.73 0.14
CA LEU A 21 14.37 -8.52 -0.13
C LEU A 21 13.69 -8.02 1.15
N ILE A 22 13.01 -8.89 1.90
CA ILE A 22 12.35 -8.51 3.16
C ILE A 22 13.34 -7.83 4.11
N ASP A 23 14.51 -8.45 4.30
CA ASP A 23 15.54 -7.92 5.20
C ASP A 23 16.06 -6.53 4.74
N GLU A 24 16.17 -6.31 3.43
CA GLU A 24 16.57 -5.01 2.88
C GLU A 24 15.49 -3.94 3.05
N LEU A 25 14.22 -4.30 2.87
CA LEU A 25 13.11 -3.39 3.08
C LEU A 25 12.94 -3.02 4.55
N GLU A 26 13.19 -3.94 5.47
CA GLU A 26 13.23 -3.66 6.91
C GLU A 26 14.31 -2.62 7.24
N ARG A 27 15.53 -2.79 6.73
CA ARG A 27 16.63 -1.83 6.94
C ARG A 27 16.30 -0.44 6.41
N ARG A 28 15.56 -0.35 5.30
CA ARG A 28 15.24 0.91 4.62
C ARG A 28 13.90 1.52 5.03
N HIS A 29 13.12 0.83 5.85
CA HIS A 29 11.72 1.15 6.15
C HIS A 29 11.48 2.64 6.44
N ALA A 30 12.18 3.19 7.44
CA ALA A 30 12.01 4.59 7.85
C ALA A 30 12.48 5.58 6.77
N GLY A 31 13.45 5.21 5.93
CA GLY A 31 13.87 6.02 4.79
C GLY A 31 12.82 6.06 3.69
N MET A 32 12.27 4.88 3.35
CA MET A 32 11.22 4.72 2.34
C MET A 32 9.95 5.48 2.73
N ALA A 33 9.48 5.34 3.97
CA ALA A 33 8.28 6.02 4.46
C ALA A 33 8.40 7.54 4.33
N ARG A 34 9.55 8.10 4.73
CA ARG A 34 9.84 9.53 4.59
C ARG A 34 9.91 9.98 3.13
N HIS A 35 10.47 9.16 2.25
CA HIS A 35 10.55 9.49 0.83
C HIS A 35 9.17 9.48 0.17
N MET A 36 8.36 8.45 0.43
CA MET A 36 6.96 8.37 -0.03
C MET A 36 6.17 9.59 0.44
N ALA A 37 6.25 9.93 1.73
CA ALA A 37 5.52 11.05 2.30
C ALA A 37 5.96 12.39 1.69
N ARG A 38 7.27 12.58 1.49
CA ARG A 38 7.80 13.76 0.80
C ARG A 38 7.21 13.87 -0.60
N ALA A 39 7.25 12.79 -1.39
CA ALA A 39 6.73 12.79 -2.75
C ALA A 39 5.23 13.11 -2.81
N VAL A 40 4.44 12.52 -1.91
CA VAL A 40 3.00 12.81 -1.79
C VAL A 40 2.76 14.29 -1.50
N VAL A 41 3.49 14.87 -0.53
CA VAL A 41 3.36 16.29 -0.18
C VAL A 41 3.74 17.20 -1.36
N THR A 42 4.79 16.86 -2.09
CA THR A 42 5.36 17.76 -3.11
C THR A 42 4.71 17.63 -4.49
N LEU A 43 4.20 16.43 -4.83
CA LEU A 43 3.78 16.11 -6.20
C LEU A 43 2.26 15.95 -6.36
N VAL A 44 1.54 15.70 -5.26
CA VAL A 44 0.07 15.60 -5.32
C VAL A 44 -0.52 17.00 -5.28
N ARG A 45 -1.40 17.28 -6.23
CA ARG A 45 -2.20 18.50 -6.21
C ARG A 45 -3.39 18.29 -5.28
N TRP A 46 -3.37 19.02 -4.17
CA TRP A 46 -4.49 19.14 -3.24
C TRP A 46 -5.27 20.38 -3.65
N ASP A 47 -6.32 20.21 -4.44
CA ASP A 47 -7.14 21.33 -4.90
C ASP A 47 -8.24 21.70 -3.90
N ALA A 48 -8.92 22.82 -4.15
CA ALA A 48 -9.96 23.34 -3.27
C ALA A 48 -11.18 22.40 -3.13
N SER A 49 -11.35 21.41 -4.01
CA SER A 49 -12.41 20.41 -3.88
C SER A 49 -12.13 19.40 -2.76
N THR A 50 -10.91 19.40 -2.20
CA THR A 50 -10.49 18.47 -1.14
C THR A 50 -10.53 19.00 0.28
N GLY A 51 -10.95 20.25 0.48
CA GLY A 51 -10.85 20.92 1.77
C GLY A 51 -9.40 21.32 2.09
N LEU A 52 -9.05 21.36 3.39
CA LEU A 52 -7.69 21.67 3.81
C LEU A 52 -6.75 20.50 3.46
N PRO A 53 -5.56 20.77 2.89
CA PRO A 53 -4.61 19.70 2.57
C PRO A 53 -4.20 18.95 3.86
N PRO A 54 -3.98 17.63 3.79
CA PRO A 54 -3.57 16.84 4.93
C PRO A 54 -2.26 17.37 5.52
N GLN A 55 -2.18 17.36 6.85
CA GLN A 55 -0.95 17.70 7.55
C GLN A 55 0.17 16.75 7.14
N ARG A 56 1.38 17.28 6.97
CA ARG A 56 2.57 16.50 6.58
C ARG A 56 2.79 15.29 7.50
N ASP A 57 2.64 15.47 8.80
CA ASP A 57 2.84 14.38 9.78
C ASP A 57 1.79 13.29 9.64
N ALA A 58 0.56 13.64 9.23
CA ALA A 58 -0.47 12.65 8.93
C ALA A 58 -0.09 11.84 7.68
N ILE A 59 0.46 12.47 6.65
CA ILE A 59 0.93 11.78 5.44
C ILE A 59 2.10 10.84 5.77
N VAL A 60 3.04 11.26 6.62
CA VAL A 60 4.15 10.41 7.08
C VAL A 60 3.63 9.15 7.77
N ARG A 61 2.72 9.32 8.76
CA ARG A 61 2.11 8.18 9.45
C ARG A 61 1.34 7.25 8.51
N ALA A 62 0.69 7.79 7.47
CA ALA A 62 0.01 6.98 6.47
C ALA A 62 0.99 6.14 5.64
N CYS A 63 2.11 6.73 5.24
CA CYS A 63 3.14 6.02 4.48
C CYS A 63 3.81 4.93 5.31
N GLU A 64 4.10 5.21 6.59
CA GLU A 64 4.61 4.21 7.54
C GLU A 64 3.62 3.06 7.71
N ALA A 65 2.35 3.34 8.01
CA ALA A 65 1.34 2.30 8.17
C ALA A 65 1.13 1.46 6.90
N GLY A 66 1.20 2.09 5.71
CA GLY A 66 1.11 1.39 4.44
C GLY A 66 2.29 0.45 4.19
N LEU A 67 3.51 0.86 4.55
CA LEU A 67 4.69 0.00 4.49
C LEU A 67 4.64 -1.12 5.53
N ASP A 68 4.22 -0.83 6.76
CA ASP A 68 4.04 -1.84 7.80
C ASP A 68 3.05 -2.93 7.35
N LEU A 69 1.94 -2.53 6.71
CA LEU A 69 0.97 -3.45 6.13
C LEU A 69 1.57 -4.30 5.01
N PHE A 70 2.29 -3.68 4.08
CA PHE A 70 2.99 -4.39 3.01
C PHE A 70 3.97 -5.43 3.57
N MET A 71 4.74 -5.06 4.59
CA MET A 71 5.71 -5.95 5.22
C MET A 71 5.04 -7.09 5.97
N ALA A 72 3.96 -6.83 6.71
CA ALA A 72 3.19 -7.86 7.42
C ALA A 72 2.62 -8.89 6.45
N THR A 73 1.93 -8.44 5.40
CA THR A 73 1.33 -9.31 4.38
C THR A 73 2.37 -10.10 3.59
N ALA A 74 3.52 -9.50 3.29
CA ALA A 74 4.62 -10.17 2.60
C ALA A 74 5.29 -11.25 3.46
N ARG A 75 5.57 -10.97 4.73
CA ARG A 75 6.19 -11.94 5.66
C ARG A 75 5.28 -13.15 5.90
N GLU A 76 4.00 -12.88 6.10
CA GLU A 76 3.01 -13.92 6.40
C GLU A 76 2.44 -14.59 5.13
N ALA A 77 2.79 -14.08 3.95
CA ALA A 77 2.29 -14.57 2.66
C ALA A 77 0.75 -14.69 2.62
N ARG A 78 0.09 -13.65 3.15
CA ARG A 78 -1.37 -13.58 3.27
C ARG A 78 -1.90 -12.24 2.75
N PRO A 79 -3.17 -12.18 2.35
CA PRO A 79 -3.83 -10.90 2.12
C PRO A 79 -3.92 -10.07 3.42
N ALA A 80 -4.04 -8.75 3.26
CA ALA A 80 -4.38 -7.86 4.36
C ALA A 80 -5.77 -8.20 4.93
N THR A 81 -5.88 -8.17 6.24
CA THR A 81 -7.17 -8.28 6.93
C THR A 81 -7.95 -6.97 6.79
N GLN A 82 -9.27 -7.05 6.97
CA GLN A 82 -10.11 -5.85 6.89
C GLN A 82 -9.76 -4.82 7.98
N GLU A 83 -9.36 -5.26 9.17
CA GLU A 83 -8.96 -4.37 10.26
C GLU A 83 -7.67 -3.60 9.93
N GLU A 84 -6.67 -4.29 9.39
CA GLU A 84 -5.43 -3.66 8.93
C GLU A 84 -5.68 -2.65 7.81
N LEU A 85 -6.53 -3.00 6.83
CA LEU A 85 -6.91 -2.11 5.75
C LEU A 85 -7.61 -0.86 6.28
N ARG A 86 -8.55 -0.99 7.22
CA ARG A 86 -9.21 0.17 7.85
C ARG A 86 -8.21 1.07 8.59
N ARG A 87 -7.21 0.50 9.24
CA ARG A 87 -6.19 1.27 9.97
C ARG A 87 -5.32 2.13 9.03
N VAL A 88 -4.93 1.58 7.88
CA VAL A 88 -4.19 2.34 6.85
C VAL A 88 -5.11 3.34 6.14
N ALA A 89 -6.35 2.94 5.87
CA ALA A 89 -7.36 3.79 5.25
C ALA A 89 -7.82 4.95 6.15
N GLN A 90 -7.73 4.83 7.48
CA GLN A 90 -8.24 5.82 8.43
C GLN A 90 -7.78 7.26 8.15
N LEU A 91 -6.53 7.44 7.70
CA LEU A 91 -6.02 8.77 7.35
C LEU A 91 -6.66 9.31 6.06
N GLY A 92 -6.87 8.46 5.05
CA GLY A 92 -7.66 8.79 3.87
C GLY A 92 -9.14 9.04 4.20
N ILE A 93 -9.72 8.31 5.16
CA ILE A 93 -11.11 8.46 5.61
C ILE A 93 -11.32 9.79 6.35
N LEU A 94 -10.38 10.20 7.20
CA LEU A 94 -10.45 11.50 7.89
C LEU A 94 -10.39 12.65 6.89
N GLN A 95 -9.58 12.54 5.84
CA GLN A 95 -9.51 13.52 4.76
C GLN A 95 -10.74 13.48 3.84
N ALA A 96 -11.29 12.29 3.61
CA ALA A 96 -12.51 12.11 2.83
C ALA A 96 -13.71 12.82 3.44
N ARG A 97 -13.84 12.81 4.76
CA ARG A 97 -14.92 13.50 5.47
C ARG A 97 -14.88 15.02 5.33
N SER A 98 -13.71 15.58 5.01
CA SER A 98 -13.51 17.02 4.75
C SER A 98 -13.43 17.38 3.27
N SER A 99 -13.46 16.39 2.38
CA SER A 99 -13.26 16.52 0.94
C SER A 99 -14.55 16.25 0.17
N GLN A 100 -14.80 16.99 -0.91
CA GLN A 100 -15.86 16.67 -1.86
C GLN A 100 -15.38 15.70 -2.96
N SER A 101 -14.06 15.46 -3.08
CA SER A 101 -13.46 14.64 -4.13
C SER A 101 -12.53 13.56 -3.60
N VAL A 102 -12.71 12.33 -4.09
CA VAL A 102 -11.83 11.17 -3.80
C VAL A 102 -10.55 11.19 -4.63
N GLU A 103 -10.49 11.95 -5.72
CA GLU A 103 -9.44 11.84 -6.73
C GLU A 103 -8.04 12.18 -6.18
N PRO A 104 -7.82 13.26 -5.41
CA PRO A 104 -6.48 13.57 -4.90
C PRO A 104 -5.98 12.55 -3.87
N ILE A 105 -6.90 11.89 -3.15
CA ILE A 105 -6.54 10.80 -2.24
C ILE A 105 -6.04 9.58 -3.04
N LEU A 106 -6.75 9.19 -4.10
CA LEU A 106 -6.29 8.11 -4.99
C LEU A 106 -4.97 8.46 -5.70
N SER A 107 -4.80 9.73 -6.06
CA SER A 107 -3.53 10.25 -6.60
C SER A 107 -2.39 10.10 -5.60
N ALA A 108 -2.63 10.42 -4.32
CA ALA A 108 -1.65 10.24 -3.25
C ALA A 108 -1.25 8.76 -3.06
N TYR A 109 -2.20 7.84 -3.06
CA TYR A 109 -1.88 6.41 -2.97
C TYR A 109 -1.07 5.91 -4.17
N ARG A 110 -1.43 6.32 -5.40
CA ARG A 110 -0.65 5.98 -6.60
C ARG A 110 0.77 6.53 -6.53
N MET A 111 0.93 7.77 -6.07
CA MET A 111 2.24 8.40 -5.90
C MET A 111 3.10 7.65 -4.88
N ALA A 112 2.53 7.34 -3.71
CA ALA A 112 3.22 6.60 -2.66
C ALA A 112 3.65 5.20 -3.14
N ALA A 113 2.75 4.47 -3.81
CA ALA A 113 3.04 3.14 -4.35
C ALA A 113 4.14 3.18 -5.43
N ARG A 114 4.13 4.19 -6.31
CA ARG A 114 5.19 4.38 -7.31
C ARG A 114 6.56 4.60 -6.67
N VAL A 115 6.63 5.47 -5.66
CA VAL A 115 7.89 5.73 -4.95
C VAL A 115 8.37 4.49 -4.21
N ALA A 116 7.46 3.77 -3.54
CA ALA A 116 7.79 2.50 -2.90
C ALA A 116 8.37 1.50 -3.90
N TRP A 117 7.74 1.34 -5.07
CA TRP A 117 8.23 0.47 -6.14
C TRP A 117 9.63 0.85 -6.63
N ASP A 118 9.86 2.14 -6.89
CA ASP A 118 11.18 2.63 -7.33
C ASP A 118 12.26 2.39 -6.27
N GLU A 119 11.94 2.56 -4.99
CA GLU A 119 12.84 2.28 -3.87
C GLU A 119 13.13 0.78 -3.72
N ILE A 120 12.11 -0.08 -3.86
CA ILE A 120 12.27 -1.54 -3.82
C ILE A 120 13.20 -1.99 -4.96
N LEU A 121 12.96 -1.52 -6.19
CA LEU A 121 13.81 -1.85 -7.33
C LEU A 121 15.25 -1.37 -7.16
N ARG A 122 15.45 -0.16 -6.61
CA ARG A 122 16.78 0.37 -6.31
C ARG A 122 17.50 -0.43 -5.23
N ALA A 123 16.75 -0.89 -4.22
CA ALA A 123 17.28 -1.69 -3.13
C ALA A 123 17.71 -3.08 -3.57
N TRP A 124 16.98 -3.65 -4.52
CA TRP A 124 17.13 -5.04 -4.89
C TRP A 124 17.94 -5.26 -6.17
N ARG A 125 18.23 -4.19 -6.92
CA ARG A 125 19.06 -4.24 -8.12
C ARG A 125 20.44 -4.84 -7.81
N GLY A 126 20.82 -5.87 -8.57
CA GLY A 126 22.10 -6.55 -8.42
C GLY A 126 22.12 -7.63 -7.34
N HIS A 127 21.00 -7.85 -6.64
CA HIS A 127 20.87 -8.96 -5.71
C HIS A 127 20.74 -10.30 -6.47
N PRO A 128 21.38 -11.40 -6.03
CA PRO A 128 21.27 -12.70 -6.71
C PRO A 128 19.84 -13.22 -6.84
N GLU A 129 18.96 -12.87 -5.89
CA GLU A 129 17.54 -13.25 -5.89
C GLU A 129 16.64 -12.32 -6.73
N ALA A 130 17.16 -11.24 -7.31
CA ALA A 130 16.40 -10.28 -8.11
C ALA A 130 16.16 -10.79 -9.55
N THR A 131 15.60 -11.99 -9.67
CA THR A 131 15.23 -12.57 -10.98
C THR A 131 14.01 -11.86 -11.56
N PRO A 132 13.77 -11.92 -12.89
CA PRO A 132 12.57 -11.36 -13.50
C PRO A 132 11.27 -11.85 -12.84
N GLU A 133 11.19 -13.14 -12.48
CA GLU A 133 10.03 -13.75 -11.82
C GLU A 133 9.83 -13.17 -10.42
N ALA A 134 10.92 -12.98 -9.69
CA ALA A 134 10.90 -12.43 -8.35
C ALA A 134 10.48 -10.93 -8.39
N ILE A 135 10.94 -10.18 -9.38
CA ILE A 135 10.50 -8.80 -9.65
C ILE A 135 8.99 -8.75 -9.96
N MET A 136 8.50 -9.64 -10.82
CA MET A 136 7.07 -9.75 -11.12
C MET A 136 6.24 -10.08 -9.89
N LEU A 137 6.75 -10.95 -9.01
CA LEU A 137 6.08 -11.27 -7.76
C LEU A 137 5.95 -10.04 -6.85
N VAL A 138 7.03 -9.27 -6.68
CA VAL A 138 6.99 -8.04 -5.87
C VAL A 138 6.04 -7.01 -6.46
N ALA A 139 6.03 -6.84 -7.79
CA ALA A 139 5.08 -5.95 -8.45
C ALA A 139 3.63 -6.33 -8.12
N ASN A 140 3.30 -7.62 -8.15
CA ASN A 140 1.98 -8.12 -7.78
C ASN A 140 1.62 -7.79 -6.32
N TYR A 141 2.57 -7.87 -5.38
CA TYR A 141 2.33 -7.46 -3.99
C TYR A 141 2.04 -5.95 -3.88
N VAL A 142 2.81 -5.11 -4.58
CA VAL A 142 2.61 -3.66 -4.57
C VAL A 142 1.25 -3.28 -5.14
N PHE A 143 0.85 -3.85 -6.29
CA PHE A 143 -0.46 -3.60 -6.90
C PHE A 143 -1.60 -4.11 -6.01
N ALA A 144 -1.48 -5.33 -5.46
CA ALA A 144 -2.50 -5.87 -4.57
C ALA A 144 -2.71 -5.00 -3.32
N ALA A 145 -1.63 -4.53 -2.70
CA ALA A 145 -1.71 -3.66 -1.53
C ALA A 145 -2.38 -2.31 -1.88
N LEU A 146 -1.98 -1.70 -3.01
CA LEU A 146 -2.57 -0.45 -3.50
C LEU A 146 -4.08 -0.61 -3.75
N ASP A 147 -4.48 -1.66 -4.47
CA ASP A 147 -5.88 -1.92 -4.81
C ASP A 147 -6.73 -2.16 -3.57
N GLN A 148 -6.22 -2.93 -2.60
CA GLN A 148 -6.93 -3.19 -1.34
C GLN A 148 -7.15 -1.92 -0.52
N VAL A 149 -6.13 -1.06 -0.38
CA VAL A 149 -6.26 0.19 0.37
C VAL A 149 -7.16 1.18 -0.36
N ALA A 150 -7.01 1.32 -1.68
CA ALA A 150 -7.85 2.20 -2.49
C ALA A 150 -9.33 1.79 -2.41
N ALA A 151 -9.63 0.49 -2.50
CA ALA A 151 -10.99 -0.04 -2.38
C ALA A 151 -11.60 0.18 -0.99
N GLU A 152 -10.80 0.21 0.07
CA GLU A 152 -11.31 0.50 1.42
C GLU A 152 -11.65 1.98 1.58
N VAL A 153 -10.86 2.89 1.01
CA VAL A 153 -11.12 4.33 1.07
C VAL A 153 -12.30 4.75 0.20
N THR A 154 -12.50 4.16 -0.97
CA THR A 154 -13.64 4.52 -1.82
C THR A 154 -14.98 4.18 -1.19
N LYS A 155 -15.05 3.18 -0.29
CA LYS A 155 -16.27 2.85 0.48
C LYS A 155 -16.77 4.01 1.34
N THR A 156 -15.94 5.00 1.66
CA THR A 156 -16.38 6.16 2.46
C THR A 156 -16.99 7.28 1.64
N TYR A 157 -17.01 7.14 0.30
CA TYR A 157 -17.59 8.10 -0.64
C TYR A 157 -18.88 7.58 -1.31
N LEU A 158 -19.25 6.33 -1.06
CA LEU A 158 -20.48 5.68 -1.53
C LEU A 158 -21.57 5.81 -0.46
#